data_AF-A0A0W0TC38-F1
#
_entry.id   AF-A0A0W0TC38-F1
#
_cell.length_a   1.000
_cell.length_b   1.000
_cell.length_c   1.000
_cell.angle_alpha   90.00
_cell.angle_beta   90.00
_cell.angle_gamma   90.00
#
_symmetry.space_group_name_H-M   'P 1'
#
loop_
_entity.id
_entity.type
_entity.pdbx_description
1 polymer ?
#
loop_
_entity_poly.entity_id
_entity_poly.type
_entity_poly.pdbx_seq_one_letter_code
_entity_poly.pdbx_strand_id
1 'polypeptide(L)'
;MRKHLLKQAANLYLSGRQGSFRERKYRRYVVSKVINDFFAVGKVPPKWNVIDATHMQLLVNYWYQQKIKPSTVIPPFLTESKSRGLGR
;
A
#
# COMPACT_ATOMS: atom_id res chain seq x y z
N MET A 1 -18.89 -3.50 -8.97
CA MET A 1 -18.45 -2.21 -9.56
C MET A 1 -17.28 -1.53 -8.85
N ARG A 2 -17.27 -1.34 -7.52
CA ARG A 2 -16.19 -0.59 -6.81
C ARG A 2 -14.75 -1.10 -7.01
N LYS A 3 -14.53 -2.42 -7.11
CA LYS A 3 -13.19 -3.02 -7.28
C LYS A 3 -12.53 -2.66 -8.62
N HIS A 4 -13.31 -2.49 -9.68
CA HIS A 4 -12.78 -2.18 -11.01
C HIS A 4 -12.31 -0.74 -11.10
N LEU A 5 -13.07 0.20 -10.53
CA LEU A 5 -12.71 1.63 -10.48
C LEU A 5 -11.44 1.86 -9.66
N LEU A 6 -11.28 1.19 -8.51
CA LEU A 6 -10.05 1.30 -7.72
C LEU A 6 -8.83 0.76 -8.48
N LYS A 7 -8.98 -0.39 -9.14
CA LYS A 7 -7.90 -0.95 -9.97
C LYS A 7 -7.55 -0.03 -11.13
N GLN A 8 -8.53 0.61 -11.76
CA GLN A 8 -8.30 1.54 -12.86
C GLN A 8 -7.57 2.81 -12.39
N ALA A 9 -8.00 3.42 -11.29
CA ALA A 9 -7.33 4.58 -10.70
C ALA A 9 -5.90 4.24 -10.25
N ALA A 10 -5.70 3.07 -9.67
CA ALA A 10 -4.38 2.56 -9.32
C ALA A 10 -3.49 2.32 -10.54
N ASN A 11 -4.03 1.77 -11.64
CA ASN A 11 -3.28 1.59 -12.87
C ASN A 11 -2.83 2.92 -13.49
N LEU A 12 -3.64 3.98 -13.38
CA LEU A 12 -3.25 5.32 -13.80
C LEU A 12 -2.08 5.85 -12.95
N TYR A 13 -2.10 5.64 -11.62
CA TYR A 13 -0.97 5.96 -10.76
C TYR A 13 0.30 5.16 -11.10
N LEU A 14 0.13 3.90 -11.52
CA LEU A 14 1.22 2.98 -11.86
C LEU A 14 1.75 3.12 -13.31
N SER A 15 1.11 3.93 -14.16
CA SER A 15 1.53 4.13 -15.56
C SER A 15 2.75 5.05 -15.68
N GLY A 16 3.07 5.80 -14.62
CA GLY A 16 4.25 6.64 -14.55
C GLY A 16 5.55 5.86 -14.76
N ARG A 17 6.49 6.44 -15.51
CA ARG A 17 7.81 5.84 -15.79
C ARG A 17 8.85 6.07 -14.68
N GLN A 18 8.42 6.47 -13.48
CA GLN A 18 9.32 6.78 -12.38
C GLN A 18 9.98 5.50 -11.81
N GLY A 19 11.30 5.57 -11.64
CA GLY A 19 12.12 4.50 -11.08
C GLY A 19 12.52 3.42 -12.07
N SER A 20 13.39 2.53 -11.60
CA SER A 20 13.86 1.33 -12.30
C SER A 20 12.70 0.36 -12.61
N PHE A 21 12.96 -0.59 -13.52
CA PHE A 21 12.00 -1.66 -13.82
C PHE A 21 11.61 -2.46 -12.57
N ARG A 22 12.58 -2.73 -11.68
CA ARG A 22 12.36 -3.46 -10.42
C ARG A 22 11.41 -2.68 -9.51
N GLU A 23 11.65 -1.39 -9.33
CA GLU A 23 10.78 -0.52 -8.51
C GLU A 23 9.37 -0.41 -9.08
N ARG A 24 9.21 -0.30 -10.41
CA ARG A 24 7.89 -0.29 -11.07
C ARG A 24 7.13 -1.60 -10.86
N LYS A 25 7.79 -2.75 -11.04
CA LYS A 25 7.21 -4.07 -10.78
C LYS A 25 6.79 -4.20 -9.32
N TYR A 26 7.62 -3.72 -8.40
CA TYR A 26 7.33 -3.78 -6.96
C TYR A 26 6.16 -2.87 -6.58
N ARG A 27 6.14 -1.63 -7.05
CA ARG A 27 5.03 -0.69 -6.82
C ARG A 27 3.71 -1.29 -7.28
N ARG A 28 3.67 -1.93 -8.45
CA ARG A 28 2.47 -2.63 -8.95
C ARG A 28 2.04 -3.78 -8.03
N TYR A 29 2.98 -4.56 -7.51
CA TYR A 29 2.72 -5.63 -6.56
C TYR A 29 2.10 -5.08 -5.27
N VAL A 30 2.74 -4.08 -4.65
CA VAL A 30 2.29 -3.48 -3.39
C VAL A 30 0.89 -2.89 -3.54
N VAL A 31 0.67 -2.09 -4.58
CA VAL A 31 -0.64 -1.46 -4.83
C VAL A 31 -1.73 -2.51 -5.05
N SER A 32 -1.46 -3.55 -5.84
CA SER A 32 -2.44 -4.63 -6.07
C SER A 32 -2.76 -5.40 -4.79
N LYS A 33 -1.75 -5.66 -3.94
CA LYS A 33 -1.90 -6.36 -2.67
C LYS A 33 -2.71 -5.53 -1.68
N VAL A 34 -2.34 -4.27 -1.46
CA VAL A 34 -3.06 -3.31 -0.61
C VAL A 34 -4.53 -3.21 -1.01
N ILE A 35 -4.84 -3.09 -2.30
CA ILE A 35 -6.23 -3.07 -2.77
C ILE A 35 -6.94 -4.37 -2.42
N ASN A 36 -6.37 -5.53 -2.76
CA ASN A 36 -7.01 -6.81 -2.47
C ASN A 36 -7.25 -7.02 -0.98
N ASP A 37 -6.31 -6.61 -0.14
CA ASP A 37 -6.39 -6.77 1.30
C ASP A 37 -7.41 -5.79 1.91
N PHE A 38 -7.56 -4.57 1.37
CA PHE A 38 -8.68 -3.69 1.75
C PHE A 38 -10.04 -4.30 1.44
N PHE A 39 -10.16 -5.04 0.34
CA PHE A 39 -11.37 -5.80 0.02
C PHE A 39 -11.60 -6.95 0.99
N ALA A 40 -10.54 -7.65 1.42
CA ALA A 40 -10.64 -8.75 2.37
C ALA A 40 -11.03 -8.28 3.79
N VAL A 41 -10.57 -7.09 4.20
CA VAL A 41 -10.90 -6.48 5.51
C VAL A 41 -12.27 -5.77 5.49
N GLY A 42 -12.91 -5.62 4.32
CA GLY A 42 -14.20 -4.92 4.18
C GLY A 42 -14.11 -3.39 4.36
N LYS A 43 -12.90 -2.85 4.54
CA LYS A 43 -12.62 -1.41 4.74
C LYS A 43 -12.08 -0.80 3.45
N VAL A 44 -12.85 -0.91 2.36
CA VAL A 44 -12.42 -0.43 1.05
C VAL A 44 -12.56 1.09 0.98
N PRO A 45 -11.46 1.86 0.82
CA PRO A 45 -11.54 3.30 0.67
C PRO A 45 -12.25 3.64 -0.65
N PRO A 46 -13.03 4.74 -0.72
CA PRO A 46 -13.80 5.09 -1.91
C PRO A 46 -12.91 5.49 -3.09
N LYS A 47 -11.68 5.98 -2.84
CA LYS A 47 -10.67 6.29 -3.87
C LYS A 47 -9.27 5.93 -3.37
N TRP A 48 -8.35 5.70 -4.31
CA TRP A 48 -6.94 5.44 -3.99
C TRP A 48 -6.26 6.59 -3.23
N ASN A 49 -6.57 7.84 -3.59
CA ASN A 49 -6.00 9.04 -2.98
C ASN A 49 -6.53 9.36 -1.56
N VAL A 50 -7.48 8.57 -1.03
CA VAL A 50 -8.03 8.80 0.33
C VAL A 50 -7.50 7.79 1.35
N ILE A 51 -6.54 6.95 0.95
CA ILE A 51 -5.85 6.05 1.87
C ILE A 51 -5.02 6.91 2.83
N ASP A 52 -5.37 6.87 4.11
CA ASP A 52 -4.69 7.57 5.19
C ASP A 52 -3.93 6.59 6.11
N ALA A 53 -3.30 7.12 7.15
CA ALA A 53 -2.58 6.33 8.15
C ALA A 53 -3.50 5.31 8.86
N THR A 54 -4.77 5.65 9.10
CA THR A 54 -5.76 4.77 9.76
C THR A 54 -6.05 3.53 8.93
N HIS A 55 -6.27 3.72 7.62
CA HIS A 55 -6.47 2.62 6.68
C HIS A 55 -5.23 1.72 6.60
N MET A 56 -4.03 2.31 6.62
CA MET A 56 -2.77 1.55 6.62
C MET A 56 -2.55 0.77 7.92
N GLN A 57 -2.89 1.34 9.08
CA GLN A 57 -2.81 0.65 10.37
C GLN A 57 -3.75 -0.56 10.43
N LEU A 58 -4.96 -0.44 9.87
CA LEU A 58 -5.91 -1.56 9.76
C LEU A 58 -5.34 -2.71 8.91
N LEU A 59 -4.70 -2.39 7.78
CA LEU A 59 -4.03 -3.38 6.93
C LEU A 59 -2.85 -4.05 7.63
N VAL A 60 -2.02 -3.27 8.32
CA VAL A 60 -0.87 -3.81 9.07
C VAL A 60 -1.35 -4.77 10.17
N ASN A 61 -2.42 -4.41 10.89
CA ASN A 61 -3.01 -5.30 11.89
C ASN A 61 -3.58 -6.58 11.25
N TYR A 62 -4.26 -6.46 10.10
CA TYR A 62 -4.75 -7.62 9.35
C TYR A 62 -3.61 -8.56 8.91
N TRP A 63 -2.51 -8.01 8.39
CA TRP A 63 -1.34 -8.81 8.04
C TRP A 63 -0.70 -9.48 9.25
N TYR A 64 -0.62 -8.77 10.38
CA TYR A 64 -0.13 -9.31 11.62
C TYR A 64 -0.95 -10.54 12.08
N GLN A 65 -2.28 -10.44 12.04
CA GLN A 65 -3.19 -11.56 12.34
C GLN A 65 -2.98 -12.76 11.40
N GLN A 66 -2.63 -12.50 10.13
CA GLN A 66 -2.30 -13.54 9.16
C GLN A 66 -0.84 -14.03 9.19
N LYS A 67 -0.05 -13.60 10.18
CA LYS A 67 1.39 -13.91 10.30
C LYS A 67 2.22 -13.45 9.08
N ILE A 68 1.72 -12.47 8.33
CA ILE A 68 2.43 -11.84 7.22
C ILE A 68 3.24 -10.68 7.79
N LYS A 69 4.57 -10.74 7.64
CA LYS A 69 5.44 -9.63 8.06
C LYS A 69 5.18 -8.39 7.19
N PRO A 70 4.92 -7.20 7.77
CA PRO A 70 4.74 -5.97 7.00
C PRO A 70 5.96 -5.65 6.12
N SER A 71 7.17 -5.99 6.55
CA SER A 71 8.41 -5.84 5.77
C SER A 71 8.44 -6.64 4.47
N THR A 72 7.59 -7.68 4.35
CA THR A 72 7.41 -8.47 3.13
C THR A 72 6.42 -7.82 2.15
N VAL A 73 5.67 -6.81 2.61
CA VAL A 73 4.62 -6.13 1.83
C VAL A 73 4.96 -4.67 1.57
N ILE A 74 5.52 -3.98 2.57
CA ILE A 74 5.96 -2.59 2.52
C ILE A 74 7.46 -2.57 2.87
N PRO A 75 8.34 -2.16 1.96
CA PRO A 75 9.76 -2.11 2.22
C PRO A 75 10.14 -0.98 3.21
N PRO A 76 11.32 -1.07 3.87
CA PRO A 76 11.76 -0.15 4.91
C PRO A 76 11.70 1.34 4.53
N PHE A 77 11.95 1.66 3.26
CA PHE A 77 11.98 3.04 2.76
C PHE A 77 10.61 3.73 2.69
N LEU A 78 9.50 3.00 2.83
CA LEU A 78 8.15 3.56 2.96
C LEU A 78 7.67 3.59 4.42
N THR A 79 8.33 2.85 5.31
CA THR A 79 8.09 2.90 6.77
C THR A 79 9.01 3.89 7.49
N GLU A 80 10.02 4.42 6.81
CA GLU A 80 10.96 5.41 7.34
C GLU A 80 10.40 6.85 7.24
N SER A 81 9.27 7.09 7.91
CA SER A 81 8.79 8.45 8.23
C SER A 81 8.67 8.68 9.75
N LYS A 82 9.29 7.83 10.56
CA LYS A 82 9.37 8.02 12.01
C LYS A 82 10.67 7.47 12.58
N SER A 83 11.79 8.14 12.27
CA SER A 83 13.03 8.16 13.08
C SER A 83 14.11 9.03 12.39
N ARG A 84 13.79 10.30 12.09
CA ARG A 84 14.80 11.38 12.01
C ARG A 84 14.27 12.59 12.76
N GLY A 85 13.90 12.35 14.02
CA GLY A 85 13.81 13.39 15.03
C GLY A 85 15.07 13.28 15.89
N LEU A 86 15.92 14.30 15.78
CA LEU A 86 16.83 14.84 16.80
C LEU A 86 17.49 13.84 17.76
N GLY A 87 18.81 13.67 17.64
CA GLY A 87 19.58 12.95 18.63
C GLY A 87 21.07 12.91 18.36
N ARG A 88 21.73 14.02 18.72
CA ARG A 88 23.18 14.30 18.80
C ARG A 88 23.90 14.65 17.51
#